data_AF-A0A4Q6AMH2-F1
#
_entry.id   AF-A0A4Q6AMH2-F1
#
_cell.length_a   1.000
_cell.length_b   1.000
_cell.length_c   1.000
_cell.angle_alpha   90.00
_cell.angle_beta   90.00
_cell.angle_gamma   90.00
#
_symmetry.space_group_name_H-M   'P 1'
#
loop_
_entity.id
_entity.type
_entity.pdbx_description
1 polymer ?
#
loop_
_entity_poly.entity_id
_entity_poly.type
_entity_poly.pdbx_seq_one_letter_code
_entity_poly.pdbx_strand_id
1 'polypeptide(L)'
;TTVIDGPPGKVPNFYKKPNGIFFLEKTSAGILTTETFTRKRPDARFATQSGPMLVIEGRLHPALIPGSTDRTRRSGVGVCENGQVRFAISETDVNFHDFARLFRDHLSCPNALFLDGGRGAGIYSPAFDRDDISWHGGYGPMFGLVAESTVGVFEHTEGKDAVAVTAGGVVRFTFTNLLGTFWQPLEKRQR
;
A
#
# COMPACT_ATOMS: atom_id res chain seq x y z
N THR A 1 17.57 11.97 15.65
CA THR A 1 16.14 11.70 15.41
C THR A 1 15.38 12.97 15.72
N THR A 2 14.69 13.55 14.75
CA THR A 2 13.85 14.74 15.01
C THR A 2 12.59 14.26 15.72
N VAL A 3 12.44 14.60 17.00
CA VAL A 3 11.18 14.42 17.73
C VAL A 3 10.22 15.47 17.18
N ILE A 4 9.10 15.03 16.62
CA ILE A 4 8.06 15.95 16.18
C ILE A 4 7.08 16.11 17.34
N ASP A 5 7.15 17.27 17.98
CA ASP A 5 6.20 17.67 19.01
C ASP A 5 4.96 18.28 18.35
N GLY A 6 3.82 17.63 18.53
CA GLY A 6 2.51 18.08 18.08
C GLY A 6 1.40 17.11 18.51
N PRO A 7 0.13 17.55 18.55
CA PRO A 7 -0.98 16.64 18.82
C PRO A 7 -0.91 15.44 17.87
N PRO A 8 -1.10 14.19 18.32
CA PRO A 8 -0.94 12.99 17.49
C PRO A 8 -1.69 13.01 16.15
N GLY A 9 -2.82 13.73 16.08
CA GLY A 9 -3.60 13.93 14.85
C GLY A 9 -2.99 14.89 13.82
N LYS A 10 -2.05 15.77 14.21
CA LYS A 10 -1.38 16.73 13.31
C LYS A 10 -0.05 16.21 12.75
N VAL A 11 0.43 15.05 13.21
CA VAL A 11 1.67 14.44 12.74
C VAL A 11 1.46 13.84 11.34
N PRO A 12 2.20 14.29 10.31
CA PRO A 12 2.06 13.74 8.96
C PRO A 12 2.33 12.23 8.93
N ASN A 13 1.68 11.54 7.99
CA ASN A 13 1.73 10.08 7.85
C ASN A 13 3.15 9.51 7.81
N PHE A 14 4.09 10.15 7.10
CA PHE A 14 5.48 9.68 6.97
C PHE A 14 6.26 9.65 8.30
N TYR A 15 5.79 10.39 9.31
CA TYR A 15 6.37 10.45 10.65
C TYR A 15 5.70 9.47 11.62
N LYS A 16 4.59 8.83 11.25
CA LYS A 16 3.97 7.75 12.02
C LYS A 16 4.78 6.46 11.81
N LYS A 17 5.74 6.21 12.70
CA LYS A 17 6.61 5.04 12.66
C LYS A 17 5.99 3.83 13.38
N PRO A 18 6.15 2.60 12.85
CA PRO A 18 7.01 2.26 11.72
C PRO A 18 6.35 2.47 10.35
N ASN A 19 7.18 2.93 9.40
CA ASN A 19 6.91 2.81 7.97
C ASN A 19 7.22 1.37 7.52
N GLY A 20 6.77 1.01 6.33
CA GLY A 20 6.93 -0.33 5.80
C GLY A 20 7.50 -0.35 4.39
N ILE A 21 7.93 -1.53 3.99
CA ILE A 21 8.29 -1.86 2.61
C ILE A 21 7.40 -3.02 2.20
N PHE A 22 6.59 -2.79 1.15
CA PHE A 22 5.96 -3.87 0.41
C PHE A 22 6.95 -4.34 -0.67
N PHE A 23 7.18 -5.64 -0.74
CA PHE A 23 8.14 -6.22 -1.67
C PHE A 23 7.62 -7.53 -2.25
N LEU A 24 8.26 -7.92 -3.36
CA LEU A 24 7.98 -9.14 -4.08
C LEU A 24 9.26 -9.89 -4.32
N GLU A 25 9.21 -11.18 -4.07
CA GLU A 25 10.23 -12.14 -4.46
C GLU A 25 9.80 -12.82 -5.75
N LYS A 26 10.52 -13.87 -6.16
CA LYS A 26 10.20 -14.63 -7.36
C LYS A 26 8.80 -15.28 -7.30
N THR A 27 8.37 -15.72 -6.11
CA THR A 27 7.15 -16.52 -5.91
C THR A 27 6.33 -16.07 -4.70
N SER A 28 6.71 -14.98 -4.04
CA SER A 28 6.08 -14.52 -2.80
C SER A 28 5.98 -13.00 -2.76
N ALA A 29 5.15 -12.50 -1.86
CA ALA A 29 5.04 -11.09 -1.51
C ALA A 29 5.15 -10.94 0.00
N GLY A 30 5.65 -9.79 0.45
CA GLY A 30 5.79 -9.52 1.87
C GLY A 30 5.67 -8.04 2.19
N ILE A 31 5.36 -7.77 3.46
CA ILE A 31 5.45 -6.43 4.05
C ILE A 31 6.31 -6.55 5.30
N LEU A 32 7.36 -5.75 5.38
CA LEU A 32 8.22 -5.64 6.55
C LEU A 32 8.32 -4.18 6.98
N THR A 33 8.62 -3.94 8.27
CA THR A 33 9.06 -2.61 8.69
C THR A 33 10.32 -2.22 7.92
N THR A 34 10.49 -0.93 7.61
CA THR A 34 11.66 -0.44 6.86
C THR A 34 12.98 -0.96 7.46
N GLU A 35 13.11 -0.90 8.79
CA GLU A 35 14.30 -1.37 9.50
C GLU A 35 14.55 -2.88 9.32
N THR A 36 13.49 -3.69 9.43
CA THR A 36 13.60 -5.14 9.30
C THR A 36 13.96 -5.54 7.87
N PHE A 37 13.40 -4.86 6.87
CA PHE A 37 13.75 -5.07 5.47
C PHE A 37 15.24 -4.77 5.22
N THR A 38 15.74 -3.62 5.69
CA THR A 38 17.15 -3.23 5.52
C THR A 38 18.11 -4.21 6.20
N ARG A 39 17.71 -4.81 7.33
CA ARG A 39 18.50 -5.81 8.07
C ARG A 39 18.45 -7.19 7.40
N LYS A 40 17.25 -7.69 7.06
CA LYS A 40 17.06 -9.03 6.49
C LYS A 40 17.51 -9.12 5.03
N ARG A 41 17.39 -8.04 4.26
CA ARG A 41 17.70 -7.95 2.82
C ARG A 41 17.15 -9.16 2.04
N PRO A 42 15.82 -9.35 2.03
CA PRO A 42 15.22 -10.42 1.23
C PRO A 42 15.60 -10.25 -0.25
N ASP A 43 15.55 -11.34 -1.02
CA ASP A 43 15.81 -11.35 -2.47
C ASP A 43 14.62 -10.74 -3.24
N ALA A 44 14.33 -9.48 -2.93
CA ALA A 44 13.24 -8.72 -3.48
C ALA A 44 13.56 -8.31 -4.92
N ARG A 45 12.73 -8.74 -5.86
CA ARG A 45 12.78 -8.26 -7.26
C ARG A 45 12.25 -6.85 -7.38
N PHE A 46 11.25 -6.53 -6.57
CA PHE A 46 10.62 -5.21 -6.48
C PHE A 46 10.34 -4.88 -5.04
N ALA A 47 10.47 -3.61 -4.68
CA ALA A 47 10.14 -3.10 -3.36
C ALA A 47 9.72 -1.63 -3.45
N THR A 48 8.68 -1.25 -2.73
CA THR A 48 8.33 0.14 -2.50
C THR A 48 8.24 0.43 -1.02
N GLN A 49 8.76 1.59 -0.61
CA GLN A 49 8.61 2.08 0.76
C GLN A 49 7.41 3.02 0.81
N SER A 50 6.58 2.85 1.85
CA SER A 50 5.54 3.82 2.17
C SER A 50 5.29 3.87 3.68
N GLY A 51 4.35 4.69 4.12
CA GLY A 51 3.99 4.76 5.53
C GLY A 51 2.75 5.58 5.85
N PRO A 52 2.07 5.24 6.96
CA PRO A 52 2.46 4.24 7.96
C PRO A 52 2.17 2.78 7.55
N MET A 53 2.80 1.81 8.24
CA MET A 53 2.18 0.47 8.28
C MET A 53 0.79 0.56 8.91
N LEU A 54 -0.19 -0.16 8.38
CA LEU A 54 -1.56 -0.18 8.90
C LEU A 54 -1.72 -1.29 9.94
N VAL A 55 -1.25 -2.48 9.58
CA VAL A 55 -1.28 -3.70 10.41
C VAL A 55 0.12 -4.29 10.44
N ILE A 56 0.58 -4.68 11.62
CA ILE A 56 1.89 -5.27 11.88
C ILE A 56 1.65 -6.53 12.71
N GLU A 57 1.87 -7.71 12.11
CA GLU A 57 1.69 -9.01 12.76
C GLU A 57 0.32 -9.14 13.44
N GLY A 58 -0.75 -8.80 12.73
CA GLY A 58 -2.13 -8.86 13.19
C GLY A 58 -2.55 -7.73 14.14
N ARG A 59 -1.64 -6.82 14.51
CA ARG A 59 -1.92 -5.70 15.40
C ARG A 59 -2.02 -4.39 14.60
N LEU A 60 -2.99 -3.54 14.95
CA LEU A 60 -3.05 -2.20 14.36
C LEU A 60 -1.82 -1.39 14.78
N HIS A 61 -1.35 -0.53 13.90
CA HIS A 61 -0.25 0.37 14.22
C HIS A 61 -0.64 1.28 15.41
N PRO A 62 0.19 1.40 16.48
CA PRO A 62 -0.17 2.09 17.72
C PRO A 62 -0.37 3.62 17.61
N ALA A 63 0.03 4.25 16.49
CA ALA A 63 -0.12 5.69 16.27
C ALA A 63 -1.42 6.03 15.53
N LEU A 64 -2.22 5.02 15.18
CA LEU A 64 -3.52 5.22 14.54
C LEU A 64 -4.55 5.53 15.62
N ILE A 65 -5.24 6.64 15.48
CA ILE A 65 -6.14 7.18 16.49
C ILE A 65 -7.57 6.75 16.13
N PRO A 66 -8.26 5.97 16.98
CA PRO A 66 -9.67 5.67 16.80
C PRO A 66 -10.51 6.95 16.71
N GLY A 67 -11.40 7.05 15.72
CA GLY A 67 -12.27 8.22 15.55
C GLY A 67 -11.54 9.51 15.16
N SER A 68 -10.32 9.42 14.62
CA SER A 68 -9.58 10.61 14.16
C SER A 68 -10.38 11.46 13.17
N THR A 69 -10.26 12.77 13.31
CA THR A 69 -10.84 13.76 12.38
C THR A 69 -10.00 13.95 11.12
N ASP A 70 -8.76 13.43 11.06
CA ASP A 70 -7.97 13.36 9.82
C ASP A 70 -8.54 12.30 8.89
N ARG A 71 -9.41 12.74 7.98
CA ARG A 71 -10.09 11.89 7.01
C ARG A 71 -9.69 12.32 5.61
N THR A 72 -9.21 11.36 4.83
CA THR A 72 -8.88 11.53 3.42
C THR A 72 -9.15 10.21 2.71
N ARG A 73 -9.28 10.24 1.39
CA ARG A 73 -9.24 9.02 0.58
C ARG A 73 -7.93 8.27 0.88
N ARG A 74 -8.00 6.95 1.06
CA ARG A 74 -6.82 6.13 1.39
C ARG A 74 -6.68 4.99 0.39
N SER A 75 -5.44 4.66 0.07
CA SER A 75 -5.09 3.41 -0.61
C SER A 75 -4.10 2.59 0.23
N GLY A 76 -4.11 1.28 0.06
CA GLY A 76 -3.25 0.38 0.82
C GLY A 76 -3.10 -0.98 0.16
N VAL A 77 -2.10 -1.72 0.64
CA VAL A 77 -1.84 -3.11 0.27
C VAL A 77 -1.69 -3.97 1.51
N GLY A 78 -2.30 -5.15 1.50
CA GLY A 78 -2.20 -6.17 2.53
C GLY A 78 -1.58 -7.44 1.98
N VAL A 79 -0.76 -8.10 2.79
CA VAL A 79 -0.34 -9.49 2.57
C VAL A 79 -1.07 -10.34 3.61
N CYS A 80 -1.94 -11.20 3.10
CA CYS A 80 -2.92 -11.96 3.85
C CYS A 80 -2.51 -13.43 3.95
N GLU A 81 -3.33 -14.26 4.59
CA GLU A 81 -3.06 -15.69 4.69
C GLU A 81 -2.81 -16.32 3.31
N ASN A 82 -1.94 -17.34 3.29
CA ASN A 82 -1.51 -18.03 2.07
C ASN A 82 -0.80 -17.13 1.04
N GLY A 83 -0.29 -15.97 1.45
CA GLY A 83 0.44 -15.05 0.58
C GLY A 83 -0.45 -14.25 -0.38
N GLN A 84 -1.77 -14.25 -0.16
CA GLN A 84 -2.69 -13.42 -0.97
C GLN A 84 -2.35 -11.95 -0.80
N VAL A 85 -2.25 -11.23 -1.93
CA VAL A 85 -2.08 -9.78 -1.93
C VAL A 85 -3.43 -9.13 -2.20
N ARG A 86 -3.82 -8.22 -1.31
CA ARG A 86 -5.07 -7.45 -1.44
C ARG A 86 -4.75 -5.97 -1.49
N PHE A 87 -5.16 -5.32 -2.58
CA PHE A 87 -5.14 -3.87 -2.66
C PHE A 87 -6.51 -3.34 -2.28
N ALA A 88 -6.56 -2.22 -1.55
CA ALA A 88 -7.81 -1.54 -1.24
C ALA A 88 -7.69 -0.05 -1.49
N ILE A 89 -8.79 0.54 -1.96
CA ILE A 89 -8.97 1.99 -2.05
C ILE A 89 -10.32 2.37 -1.47
N SER A 90 -10.38 3.43 -0.66
CA SER A 90 -11.64 3.93 -0.13
C SER A 90 -12.38 4.78 -1.17
N GLU A 91 -13.70 4.65 -1.24
CA GLU A 91 -14.53 5.56 -2.07
C GLU A 91 -14.78 6.90 -1.40
N THR A 92 -14.72 6.94 -0.07
CA THR A 92 -14.92 8.14 0.73
C THR A 92 -13.71 8.45 1.60
N ASP A 93 -13.71 9.64 2.21
CA ASP A 93 -12.68 10.04 3.16
C ASP A 93 -12.79 9.23 4.45
N VAL A 94 -11.71 8.53 4.80
CA VAL A 94 -11.60 7.69 6.00
C VAL A 94 -10.36 8.04 6.80
N ASN A 95 -10.43 7.82 8.12
CA ASN A 95 -9.23 7.92 8.94
C ASN A 95 -8.39 6.63 8.83
N PHE A 96 -7.12 6.72 9.21
CA PHE A 96 -6.20 5.59 9.17
C PHE A 96 -6.63 4.39 10.00
N HIS A 97 -7.24 4.63 11.16
CA HIS A 97 -7.61 3.55 12.08
C HIS A 97 -8.71 2.68 11.47
N ASP A 98 -9.76 3.29 10.92
CA ASP A 98 -10.85 2.57 10.25
C ASP A 98 -10.34 1.85 9.00
N PHE A 99 -9.48 2.52 8.22
CA PHE A 99 -8.86 1.88 7.05
C PHE A 99 -7.95 0.71 7.42
N ALA A 100 -7.22 0.77 8.53
CA ALA A 100 -6.42 -0.35 9.00
C ALA A 100 -7.28 -1.52 9.52
N ARG A 101 -8.44 -1.23 10.12
CA ARG A 101 -9.41 -2.25 10.52
C ARG A 101 -10.01 -3.00 9.34
N LEU A 102 -10.21 -2.36 8.18
CA LEU A 102 -10.56 -3.07 6.95
C LEU A 102 -9.58 -4.24 6.70
N PHE A 103 -8.28 -3.97 6.71
CA PHE A 103 -7.26 -4.99 6.47
C PHE A 103 -7.24 -6.07 7.55
N ARG A 104 -7.27 -5.67 8.84
CA ARG A 104 -7.14 -6.62 9.96
C ARG A 104 -8.42 -7.45 10.16
N ASP A 105 -9.57 -6.78 10.24
CA ASP A 105 -10.82 -7.38 10.72
C ASP A 105 -11.62 -8.03 9.59
N HIS A 106 -11.56 -7.48 8.37
CA HIS A 106 -12.41 -7.94 7.26
C HIS A 106 -11.62 -8.66 6.16
N LEU A 107 -10.42 -8.18 5.82
CA LEU A 107 -9.58 -8.83 4.81
C LEU A 107 -8.62 -9.88 5.39
N SER A 108 -8.54 -9.96 6.73
CA SER A 108 -7.69 -10.92 7.46
C SER A 108 -6.23 -10.88 7.05
N CYS A 109 -5.69 -9.67 6.85
CA CYS A 109 -4.29 -9.47 6.47
C CYS A 109 -3.45 -9.14 7.70
N PRO A 110 -2.55 -10.04 8.15
CA PRO A 110 -1.73 -9.80 9.32
C PRO A 110 -0.69 -8.69 9.09
N ASN A 111 -0.38 -8.34 7.84
CA ASN A 111 0.44 -7.16 7.54
C ASN A 111 -0.22 -6.33 6.45
N ALA A 112 -0.26 -5.01 6.66
CA ALA A 112 -0.78 -4.07 5.68
C ALA A 112 -0.02 -2.75 5.73
N LEU A 113 0.08 -2.10 4.58
CA LEU A 113 0.85 -0.89 4.36
C LEU A 113 -0.03 0.15 3.65
N PHE A 114 -0.06 1.36 4.19
CA PHE A 114 -0.65 2.50 3.50
C PHE A 114 0.20 2.86 2.28
N LEU A 115 -0.43 3.16 1.15
CA LEU A 115 0.23 3.60 -0.06
C LEU A 115 0.13 5.12 -0.18
N ASP A 116 -0.72 5.61 -1.09
CA ASP A 116 -0.97 7.04 -1.28
C ASP A 116 -2.37 7.42 -0.76
N GLY A 117 -2.59 8.72 -0.55
CA GLY A 117 -3.83 9.26 0.00
C GLY A 117 -4.33 10.50 -0.72
N GLY A 118 -5.51 10.94 -0.31
CA GLY A 118 -6.20 12.08 -0.90
C GLY A 118 -6.37 11.90 -2.41
N ARG A 119 -6.00 12.93 -3.17
CA ARG A 119 -6.17 12.96 -4.63
C ARG A 119 -5.03 12.29 -5.42
N GLY A 120 -4.08 11.65 -4.73
CA GLY A 120 -3.05 10.80 -5.35
C GLY A 120 -3.43 9.32 -5.39
N ALA A 121 -4.40 8.90 -4.57
CA ALA A 121 -4.93 7.54 -4.61
C ALA A 121 -5.84 7.35 -5.83
N GLY A 122 -5.68 6.25 -6.56
CA GLY A 122 -6.57 5.89 -7.66
C GLY A 122 -6.43 4.45 -8.12
N ILE A 123 -7.43 3.99 -8.85
CA ILE A 123 -7.45 2.68 -9.52
C ILE A 123 -7.87 2.86 -10.98
N TYR A 124 -7.26 2.05 -11.84
CA TYR A 124 -7.70 1.84 -13.21
C TYR A 124 -8.22 0.41 -13.33
N SER A 125 -9.47 0.25 -13.75
CA SER A 125 -10.07 -1.06 -14.00
C SER A 125 -11.14 -0.97 -15.09
N PRO A 126 -10.85 -1.47 -16.31
CA PRO A 126 -11.85 -1.54 -17.38
C PRO A 126 -13.07 -2.39 -17.01
N ALA A 127 -12.89 -3.41 -16.17
CA ALA A 127 -13.98 -4.29 -15.72
C ALA A 127 -15.04 -3.56 -14.88
N PHE A 128 -14.70 -2.42 -14.27
CA PHE A 128 -15.61 -1.58 -13.50
C PHE A 128 -15.90 -0.24 -14.17
N ASP A 129 -15.52 -0.07 -15.45
CA ASP A 129 -15.58 1.20 -16.15
C ASP A 129 -14.95 2.34 -15.34
N ARG A 130 -13.79 2.06 -14.74
CA ARG A 130 -13.14 2.96 -13.78
C ARG A 130 -11.76 3.38 -14.23
N ASP A 131 -11.56 4.70 -14.23
CA ASP A 131 -10.29 5.35 -14.52
C ASP A 131 -10.14 6.59 -13.61
N ASP A 132 -9.58 6.38 -12.41
CA ASP A 132 -9.34 7.49 -11.49
C ASP A 132 -8.18 8.36 -12.00
N ILE A 133 -8.26 9.68 -11.80
CA ILE A 133 -7.21 10.63 -12.20
C ILE A 133 -6.49 11.20 -10.98
N SER A 134 -5.15 11.15 -10.99
CA SER A 134 -4.31 11.81 -10.00
C SER A 134 -4.19 13.32 -10.27
N TRP A 135 -4.36 14.13 -9.23
CA TRP A 135 -4.21 15.59 -9.33
C TRP A 135 -2.77 16.07 -9.52
N HIS A 136 -1.78 15.18 -9.39
CA HIS A 136 -0.36 15.49 -9.58
C HIS A 136 0.08 15.46 -11.05
N GLY A 137 -0.84 15.28 -12.00
CA GLY A 137 -0.54 15.13 -13.42
C GLY A 137 -0.03 13.74 -13.81
N GLY A 138 -0.12 12.78 -12.89
CA GLY A 138 0.29 11.38 -13.08
C GLY A 138 0.32 10.61 -11.75
N TYR A 139 0.43 9.29 -11.85
CA TYR A 139 0.66 8.42 -10.69
C TYR A 139 2.15 8.18 -10.48
N GLY A 140 2.55 7.99 -9.22
CA GLY A 140 3.87 7.51 -8.86
C GLY A 140 4.01 6.00 -9.12
N PRO A 141 4.62 5.22 -8.21
CA PRO A 141 4.64 3.76 -8.30
C PRO A 141 3.23 3.19 -8.53
N MET A 142 3.06 2.43 -9.61
CA MET A 142 1.79 1.79 -9.96
C MET A 142 1.89 0.28 -9.82
N PHE A 143 0.77 -0.30 -9.39
CA PHE A 143 0.62 -1.73 -9.23
C PHE A 143 -0.37 -2.28 -10.27
N GLY A 144 0.16 -2.76 -11.41
CA GLY A 144 -0.59 -3.56 -12.38
C GLY A 144 -0.78 -5.02 -11.95
N LEU A 145 -1.94 -5.59 -12.27
CA LEU A 145 -2.21 -7.01 -12.12
C LEU A 145 -2.44 -7.59 -13.52
N VAL A 146 -1.66 -8.60 -13.89
CA VAL A 146 -1.57 -9.12 -15.27
C VAL A 146 -1.96 -10.60 -15.35
N ALA A 147 -2.68 -11.09 -14.33
CA ALA A 147 -3.22 -12.43 -14.24
C ALA A 147 -4.71 -12.36 -13.87
N GLU A 148 -5.43 -13.48 -14.00
CA GLU A 148 -6.81 -13.55 -13.54
C GLU A 148 -6.89 -13.16 -12.06
N SER A 149 -7.86 -12.31 -11.74
CA SER A 149 -8.01 -11.71 -10.43
C SER A 149 -9.46 -11.73 -10.01
N THR A 150 -9.69 -11.88 -8.71
CA THR A 150 -11.04 -11.73 -8.15
C THR A 150 -11.10 -10.34 -7.54
N VAL A 151 -11.93 -9.48 -8.12
CA VAL A 151 -12.19 -8.16 -7.56
C VAL A 151 -13.51 -8.20 -6.80
N GLY A 152 -13.52 -7.67 -5.59
CA GLY A 152 -14.72 -7.58 -4.75
C GLY A 152 -14.90 -6.17 -4.19
N VAL A 153 -16.15 -5.73 -4.08
CA VAL A 153 -16.53 -4.53 -3.33
C VAL A 153 -16.90 -4.98 -1.93
N PHE A 154 -16.31 -4.34 -0.91
CA PHE A 154 -16.59 -4.66 0.49
C PHE A 154 -17.26 -3.45 1.14
N GLU A 155 -18.48 -3.66 1.65
CA GLU A 155 -19.16 -2.68 2.50
C GLU A 155 -18.50 -2.67 3.88
N HIS A 156 -17.94 -1.53 4.29
CA HIS A 156 -17.48 -1.34 5.66
C HIS A 156 -18.58 -0.69 6.51
N THR A 157 -18.75 -1.18 7.75
CA THR A 157 -19.72 -0.64 8.73
C THR A 157 -19.54 0.87 8.86
N GLU A 158 -20.63 1.62 8.62
CA GLU A 158 -20.75 3.08 8.37
C GLU A 158 -21.03 3.50 6.91
N GLY A 159 -21.31 2.57 5.99
CA GLY A 159 -21.75 2.91 4.63
C GLY A 159 -20.64 3.50 3.76
N LYS A 160 -19.41 3.00 3.94
CA LYS A 160 -18.22 3.48 3.23
C LYS A 160 -17.67 2.32 2.42
N ASP A 161 -17.90 2.38 1.11
CA ASP A 161 -17.46 1.34 0.19
C ASP A 161 -15.95 1.38 0.01
N ALA A 162 -15.32 0.20 -0.01
CA ALA A 162 -13.94 0.03 -0.43
C ALA A 162 -13.89 -1.02 -1.54
N VAL A 163 -13.20 -0.71 -2.64
CA VAL A 163 -12.90 -1.70 -3.68
C VAL A 163 -11.63 -2.43 -3.26
N ALA A 164 -11.72 -3.75 -3.13
CA ALA A 164 -10.55 -4.59 -2.90
C ALA A 164 -10.28 -5.53 -4.07
N VAL A 165 -9.07 -5.44 -4.61
CA VAL A 165 -8.58 -6.31 -5.68
C VAL A 165 -7.76 -7.42 -5.05
N THR A 166 -8.20 -8.67 -5.20
CA THR A 166 -7.46 -9.86 -4.76
C THR A 166 -6.76 -10.48 -5.96
N ALA A 167 -5.43 -10.53 -5.91
CA ALA A 167 -4.65 -11.26 -6.89
C ALA A 167 -4.48 -12.73 -6.46
N GLY A 168 -5.02 -13.65 -7.25
CA GLY A 168 -4.66 -15.07 -7.19
C GLY A 168 -3.54 -15.35 -8.19
N GLY A 169 -2.34 -15.68 -7.71
CA GLY A 169 -1.20 -16.01 -8.58
C GLY A 169 -0.17 -14.89 -8.75
N VAL A 170 0.64 -14.99 -9.81
CA VAL A 170 1.83 -14.14 -10.02
C VAL A 170 1.42 -12.71 -10.38
N VAL A 171 1.60 -11.79 -9.43
CA VAL A 171 1.43 -10.35 -9.68
C VAL A 171 2.62 -9.83 -10.50
N ARG A 172 2.36 -9.17 -11.63
CA ARG A 172 3.39 -8.59 -12.50
C ARG A 172 3.22 -7.08 -12.55
N PHE A 173 4.25 -6.31 -12.18
CA PHE A 173 4.17 -4.86 -12.15
C PHE A 173 4.93 -4.22 -13.30
N THR A 174 4.28 -3.25 -13.96
CA THR A 174 4.86 -2.38 -14.97
C THR A 174 5.02 -0.98 -14.37
N PHE A 175 6.25 -0.45 -14.39
CA PHE A 175 6.52 0.94 -14.05
C PHE A 175 6.68 1.72 -15.37
N THR A 176 5.78 2.67 -15.63
CA THR A 176 6.00 3.68 -16.66
C THR A 176 6.67 4.89 -16.01
N ASN A 177 7.99 5.00 -16.18
CA ASN A 177 8.68 6.25 -15.90
C ASN A 177 8.29 7.26 -16.99
N LEU A 178 7.42 8.21 -16.64
CA LEU A 178 7.33 9.48 -17.35
C LEU A 178 8.57 10.29 -16.99
N LEU A 179 9.65 10.06 -17.76
CA LEU A 179 10.70 11.01 -18.16
C LEU A 179 11.94 10.21 -18.60
N GLY A 180 12.26 10.32 -19.90
CA GLY A 180 13.63 10.32 -20.43
C GLY A 180 14.52 9.09 -20.19
N THR A 181 14.75 8.36 -21.27
CA THR A 181 15.84 7.39 -21.51
C THR A 181 17.15 7.71 -20.79
N PHE A 182 17.60 6.85 -19.87
CA PHE A 182 19.00 6.42 -19.70
C PHE A 182 19.03 5.17 -18.81
N TRP A 183 19.24 4.00 -19.41
CA TRP A 183 19.65 2.78 -18.72
C TRP A 183 20.82 2.20 -19.50
N GLN A 184 22.04 2.35 -18.98
CA GLN A 184 23.13 1.46 -19.33
C GLN A 184 23.01 0.18 -18.50
N PRO A 185 23.23 -1.01 -19.08
CA PRO A 185 23.27 -2.25 -18.33
C PRO A 185 24.50 -2.25 -17.41
N LEU A 186 24.31 -2.61 -16.13
CA LEU A 186 25.41 -3.03 -15.27
C LEU A 186 25.89 -4.42 -15.74
N GLU A 187 26.68 -4.44 -16.81
CA GLU A 187 27.58 -5.55 -17.07
C GLU A 187 28.86 -5.41 -16.25
N LYS A 188 29.22 -6.52 -15.61
CA LYS A 188 30.49 -6.84 -14.97
C LYS A 188 31.68 -5.96 -15.43
N ARG A 189 32.34 -5.31 -14.49
CA ARG A 189 33.81 -5.16 -14.54
C ARG A 189 34.43 -5.62 -13.22
N GLN A 190 34.90 -6.86 -13.24
CA GLN A 190 36.17 -7.21 -12.64
C GLN A 190 37.27 -6.45 -13.41
N ARG A 191 37.91 -5.50 -12.74
CA ARG A 191 39.37 -5.40 -12.57
C ARG A 191 39.69 -4.25 -11.63
#